data_AF-A0AAD4L545-F1
#
_entry.id   AF-A0AAD4L545-F1
#
_cell.length_a   1.000
_cell.length_b   1.000
_cell.length_c   1.000
_cell.angle_alpha   90.00
_cell.angle_beta   90.00
_cell.angle_gamma   90.00
#
_symmetry.space_group_name_H-M   'P 1'
#
loop_
_entity.id
_entity.type
_entity.pdbx_description
1 polymer ?
#
loop_
_entity_poly.entity_id
_entity_poly.type
_entity_poly.pdbx_seq_one_letter_code
_entity_poly.pdbx_strand_id
1 'polypeptide(L)' 'KNRPALGFLNPWLYGIASQGFNDITSGSNPGCDTDGFSAVPGWDPVTGLGTLIFRDCCKGFPSP' A
#
# COMPACT_ATOMS: atom_id res chain seq x y z
N LYS A 1 -7.99 -9.27 23.93
CA LYS A 1 -8.12 -10.31 22.88
C LYS A 1 -9.60 -10.44 22.55
N ASN A 2 -10.01 -10.09 21.33
CA ASN A 2 -11.37 -10.01 20.73
C ASN A 2 -11.59 -8.64 20.09
N ARG A 3 -10.92 -8.40 18.96
CA ARG A 3 -11.23 -7.28 18.09
C ARG A 3 -12.05 -7.79 16.91
N PRO A 4 -13.01 -7.01 16.41
CA PRO A 4 -13.68 -7.35 15.16
C PRO A 4 -12.65 -7.44 14.03
N ALA A 5 -12.96 -8.25 13.01
CA ALA A 5 -12.18 -8.24 11.77
C ALA A 5 -12.20 -6.84 11.16
N LEU A 6 -11.13 -6.48 10.45
CA LEU A 6 -10.92 -5.13 9.94
C LEU A 6 -11.94 -4.71 8.86
N GLY A 7 -12.55 -5.68 8.18
CA GLY A 7 -13.54 -5.40 7.13
C GLY A 7 -12.90 -4.71 5.92
N PHE A 8 -13.56 -3.67 5.41
CA PHE A 8 -13.10 -2.92 4.23
C PHE A 8 -11.91 -2.01 4.58
N LEU A 9 -10.74 -2.37 4.06
CA LEU A 9 -9.47 -1.77 4.46
C LEU A 9 -9.09 -0.48 3.73
N ASN A 10 -9.61 -0.20 2.53
CA ASN A 10 -9.09 0.88 1.69
C ASN A 10 -9.09 2.26 2.39
N PRO A 11 -10.18 2.69 3.07
CA PRO A 11 -10.17 3.99 3.74
C PRO A 11 -9.07 4.10 4.81
N TRP A 12 -8.73 3.00 5.46
CA TRP A 12 -7.68 2.95 6.47
C TRP A 12 -6.27 2.89 5.83
N LEU A 13 -6.08 2.08 4.79
CA LEU A 13 -4.79 1.93 4.08
C LEU A 13 -4.34 3.23 3.42
N TYR A 14 -5.26 3.88 2.71
CA TYR A 14 -4.99 5.15 2.02
C TYR A 14 -5.04 6.38 2.93
N GLY A 15 -5.36 6.18 4.21
CA GLY A 15 -5.31 7.21 5.25
C GLY A 15 -4.17 6.95 6.22
N ILE A 16 -4.51 6.36 7.37
CA ILE A 16 -3.65 6.22 8.54
C ILE A 16 -2.46 5.29 8.29
N ALA A 17 -2.65 4.23 7.52
CA ALA A 17 -1.66 3.15 7.39
C ALA A 17 -0.76 3.25 6.14
N SER A 18 -0.81 4.38 5.43
CA SER A 18 -0.01 4.60 4.21
C SER A 18 1.50 4.46 4.43
N GLN A 19 1.99 4.79 5.64
CA GLN A 19 3.41 4.64 6.01
C GLN A 19 3.84 3.19 6.31
N GLY A 20 2.90 2.25 6.36
CA GLY A 20 3.17 0.83 6.64
C GLY A 20 3.62 0.02 5.42
N PHE A 21 3.99 0.68 4.33
CA PHE A 21 4.33 0.05 3.06
C PHE A 21 5.77 0.34 2.65
N ASN A 22 6.39 -0.63 1.97
CA ASN A 22 7.61 -0.44 1.21
C ASN A 22 7.24 0.06 -0.18
N ASP A 23 7.45 1.36 -0.39
CA ASP A 23 7.26 2.06 -1.66
C ASP A 23 8.22 1.54 -2.74
N ILE A 24 7.68 1.26 -3.94
CA ILE A 24 8.45 0.79 -5.10
C ILE A 24 8.57 1.97 -6.06
N THR A 25 9.77 2.50 -6.21
CA THR A 25 9.99 3.76 -6.94
C THR A 25 10.62 3.58 -8.32
N SER A 26 10.77 2.33 -8.78
CA SER A 26 11.40 2.00 -10.06
C SER A 26 10.75 0.80 -10.72
N GLY A 27 10.57 0.88 -12.04
CA GLY A 27 9.90 -0.12 -12.86
C GLY A 27 8.76 0.49 -13.69
N SER A 28 8.16 -0.30 -14.56
CA SER A 28 6.99 0.09 -15.35
C SER A 28 6.08 -1.11 -15.64
N ASN A 29 4.86 -0.86 -16.10
CA ASN A 29 3.91 -1.89 -16.55
C ASN A 29 3.57 -1.77 -18.05
N PRO A 30 4.53 -1.95 -18.97
CA PRO A 30 4.25 -1.92 -20.39
C PRO A 30 3.29 -3.05 -20.79
N GLY A 31 2.43 -2.78 -21.76
CA GLY A 31 1.42 -3.73 -22.24
C GLY A 31 0.51 -3.12 -23.29
N CYS A 32 -0.15 -3.96 -24.09
CA CYS A 32 -1.03 -3.54 -25.19
C CYS A 32 -0.37 -2.52 -26.15
N ASP A 33 0.91 -2.74 -26.49
CA ASP A 33 1.74 -1.85 -27.32
C ASP A 33 1.90 -0.42 -26.77
N THR A 34 1.74 -0.23 -25.45
CA THR A 34 1.99 1.03 -24.74
C THR A 34 3.10 0.86 -23.70
N ASP A 35 3.78 1.97 -23.37
CA ASP A 35 4.77 2.02 -22.29
C ASP A 35 4.14 1.89 -20.89
N GLY A 36 2.81 1.99 -20.79
CA GLY A 36 2.08 1.96 -19.53
C GLY A 36 2.41 3.15 -18.63
N PHE A 37 2.59 2.88 -17.34
CA PHE A 37 2.96 3.84 -16.32
C PHE A 37 4.31 3.47 -15.71
N SER A 38 5.00 4.47 -15.16
CA SER A 38 6.22 4.27 -14.37
C SER A 38 5.90 4.26 -12.89
N ALA A 39 6.59 3.41 -12.13
CA ALA A 39 6.58 3.46 -10.68
C ALA A 39 7.29 4.73 -10.20
N VAL A 40 6.73 5.42 -9.21
CA VAL A 40 7.20 6.72 -8.72
C VAL A 40 7.02 6.82 -7.22
N PRO A 41 7.77 7.69 -6.50
CA PRO A 41 7.60 7.87 -5.07
C PRO A 41 6.14 8.16 -4.67
N GLY A 42 5.65 7.42 -3.69
CA GLY A 42 4.29 7.51 -3.16
C GLY A 42 3.34 6.49 -3.79
N TRP A 43 2.08 6.90 -4.01
CA TRP A 43 1.13 6.04 -4.70
C TRP A 43 1.35 6.11 -6.21
N ASP A 44 1.38 4.96 -6.86
CA ASP A 44 1.46 4.88 -8.31
C ASP A 44 0.50 3.81 -8.91
N PRO A 45 0.14 3.90 -10.20
CA PRO A 45 -0.76 2.94 -10.85
C PRO A 45 -0.09 1.62 -11.24
N VAL A 46 1.17 1.40 -10.88
CA VAL A 46 1.93 0.16 -11.12
C VAL A 46 1.87 -0.75 -9.88
N THR A 47 2.05 -0.18 -8.69
CA THR A 47 2.23 -0.90 -7.42
C THR A 47 1.34 -0.39 -6.28
N GLY A 48 0.57 0.68 -6.48
CA GLY A 48 -0.26 1.28 -5.45
C GLY A 48 0.59 1.94 -4.37
N LEU A 49 0.36 1.60 -3.10
CA LEU A 49 1.21 2.03 -1.99
C LEU A 49 2.53 1.22 -1.89
N GLY A 50 2.73 0.21 -2.74
CA GLY A 50 3.84 -0.73 -2.67
C GLY A 50 3.49 -2.01 -1.90
N THR A 51 4.50 -2.62 -1.26
CA THR A 51 4.33 -3.90 -0.55
C THR A 51 4.15 -3.70 0.95
N LEU A 52 3.22 -4.44 1.56
CA LEU A 52 2.90 -4.27 2.98
C LEU A 52 4.04 -4.73 3.88
N ILE A 53 4.55 -3.85 4.75
CA ILE A 53 5.50 -4.21 5.79
C ILE A 53 4.70 -4.63 7.03
N PHE A 54 4.50 -5.94 7.24
CA PHE A 54 3.64 -6.46 8.31
C PHE A 54 3.99 -5.93 9.71
N ARG A 55 5.30 -5.78 10.00
CA ARG A 55 5.78 -5.27 11.30
C ARG A 55 5.41 -3.80 11.55
N ASP A 56 5.26 -3.02 10.49
CA ASP A 56 5.03 -1.57 10.59
C ASP A 56 3.56 -1.21 10.36
N CYS A 57 2.86 -1.91 9.47
CA CYS A 57 1.42 -1.78 9.25
C CYS A 57 0.62 -1.95 10.55
N CYS A 58 0.99 -2.92 11.39
CA CYS A 58 0.28 -3.16 12.64
C CYS A 58 0.50 -2.10 13.73
N LYS A 59 1.44 -1.15 13.55
CA LYS A 59 1.65 -0.02 14.48
C LYS A 59 0.52 1.01 14.42
N GLY A 60 -0.19 1.10 13.30
CA GLY A 60 -1.34 1.98 13.14
C GLY A 60 -2.62 1.46 13.80
N PHE A 61 -2.63 0.21 14.28
CA PHE A 61 -3.72 -0.29 15.10
C PHE A 61 -3.50 0.12 16.55
N PRO A 62 -4.53 0.66 17.25
CA PRO A 62 -4.39 0.95 18.68
C PRO A 62 -3.88 -0.29 19.40
N SER A 63 -2.96 -0.16 20.37
CA SER A 63 -2.58 -1.30 21.21
C SER A 63 -3.79 -1.81 22.01
N PRO A 64 -3.79 -3.08 22.50
CA PRO A 64 -4.79 -3.53 23.46
C PRO A 64 -4.96 -2.56 24.63
#